data_AF-A0A7J5E7Y3-F1
#
_entry.id   AF-A0A7J5E7Y3-F1
#
_cell.length_a   1.000
_cell.length_b   1.000
_cell.length_c   1.000
_cell.angle_alpha   90.00
_cell.angle_beta   90.00
_cell.angle_gamma   90.00
#
_symmetry.space_group_name_H-M   'P 1'
#
loop_
_entity.id
_entity.type
_entity.pdbx_description
1 polymer ?
#
loop_
_entity_poly.entity_id
_entity_poly.type
_entity_poly.pdbx_seq_one_letter_code
_entity_poly.pdbx_strand_id
1 'polypeptide(L)'
;MNPKTEELLQRTFWFGVNTLKFINILPYSISNKVITNQLAKSSTSIGANYEESQAAESRDDFIHKIGIVSKESRESKFWLRVLN
;
A
#
# COMPACT_ATOMS: atom_id res chain seq x y z
N MET A 1 20.39 -2.06 8.37
CA MET A 1 19.28 -1.17 7.99
C MET A 1 19.03 -0.21 9.15
N ASN A 2 18.66 1.06 8.91
CA ASN A 2 18.41 1.97 10.03
C ASN A 2 17.07 1.64 10.72
N PRO A 3 16.89 1.95 12.03
CA PRO A 3 15.67 1.59 12.76
C PRO A 3 14.37 2.16 12.18
N LYS A 4 14.40 3.38 11.61
CA LYS A 4 13.24 4.00 10.97
C LYS A 4 12.82 3.27 9.69
N THR A 5 13.80 2.77 8.92
CA THR A 5 13.52 1.97 7.72
C THR A 5 12.83 0.67 8.10
N GLU A 6 13.32 -0.02 9.13
CA GLU A 6 12.71 -1.27 9.62
C GLU A 6 11.30 -1.05 10.18
N GLU A 7 11.10 0.02 10.94
CA GLU A 7 9.77 0.44 11.41
C GLU A 7 8.83 0.68 10.21
N LEU A 8 9.30 1.38 9.18
CA LEU A 8 8.46 1.71 8.03
C LEU A 8 8.13 0.48 7.18
N LEU A 9 9.05 -0.49 7.03
CA LEU A 9 8.78 -1.79 6.39
C LEU A 9 7.64 -2.52 7.10
N GLN A 10 7.73 -2.63 8.43
CA GLN A 10 6.67 -3.27 9.22
C GLN A 10 5.34 -2.53 9.08
N ARG A 11 5.36 -1.21 9.13
CA ARG A 11 4.14 -0.39 9.02
C ARG A 11 3.48 -0.53 7.66
N THR A 12 4.22 -0.51 6.56
CA THR A 12 3.65 -0.65 5.21
C THR A 12 3.17 -2.08 4.94
N PHE A 13 3.89 -3.09 5.43
CA PHE A 13 3.44 -4.49 5.40
C PHE A 13 2.11 -4.67 6.14
N TRP A 14 2.05 -4.26 7.40
CA TRP A 14 0.84 -4.41 8.21
C TRP A 14 -0.31 -3.53 7.71
N PHE A 15 -0.03 -2.38 7.10
CA PHE A 15 -1.07 -1.59 6.43
C PHE A 15 -1.77 -2.37 5.32
N GLY A 16 -1.01 -3.02 4.42
CA GLY A 16 -1.57 -3.87 3.38
C GLY A 16 -2.37 -5.04 3.96
N VAL A 17 -1.80 -5.78 4.92
CA VAL A 17 -2.47 -6.93 5.57
C VAL A 17 -3.77 -6.52 6.27
N ASN A 18 -3.75 -5.44 7.06
CA ASN A 18 -4.93 -4.98 7.78
C ASN A 18 -5.99 -4.43 6.83
N THR A 19 -5.59 -3.81 5.71
CA THR A 19 -6.52 -3.38 4.66
C THR A 19 -7.23 -4.57 4.02
N LEU A 20 -6.50 -5.65 3.71
CA LEU A 20 -7.10 -6.89 3.19
C LEU A 20 -8.10 -7.51 4.19
N LYS A 21 -7.74 -7.55 5.47
CA LYS A 21 -8.65 -8.03 6.53
C LYS A 21 -9.91 -7.16 6.62
N PHE A 22 -9.76 -5.84 6.53
CA PHE A 22 -10.87 -4.89 6.55
C PHE A 22 -11.80 -5.06 5.36
N ILE A 23 -11.29 -5.15 4.13
CA ILE A 23 -12.17 -5.27 2.96
C ILE A 23 -12.92 -6.62 2.92
N ASN A 24 -12.37 -7.67 3.53
CA ASN A 24 -13.00 -8.99 3.59
C ASN A 24 -14.24 -9.05 4.50
N ILE A 25 -14.41 -8.07 5.41
CA ILE A 25 -15.60 -7.98 6.27
C ILE A 25 -16.69 -7.07 5.70
N LEU A 26 -16.43 -6.38 4.58
CA LEU A 26 -17.40 -5.49 3.98
C LEU A 26 -18.51 -6.28 3.26
N PRO A 27 -19.77 -5.80 3.30
CA PRO A 27 -20.87 -6.45 2.62
C PRO A 27 -20.63 -6.46 1.11
N TYR A 28 -21.01 -7.56 0.47
CA TYR A 28 -20.89 -7.68 -0.98
C TYR A 28 -21.85 -6.74 -1.71
N SER A 29 -21.31 -5.97 -2.64
CA SER A 29 -22.07 -5.24 -3.67
C SER A 29 -21.19 -5.06 -4.90
N ILE A 30 -21.77 -4.76 -6.06
CA ILE A 30 -20.98 -4.51 -7.28
C ILE A 30 -20.04 -3.32 -7.07
N SER A 31 -20.54 -2.23 -6.46
CA SER A 31 -19.75 -1.04 -6.13
C SER A 31 -18.61 -1.37 -5.16
N ASN A 32 -18.91 -2.12 -4.08
CA ASN A 32 -17.90 -2.51 -3.11
C ASN A 32 -16.84 -3.39 -3.75
N LYS A 33 -17.21 -4.36 -4.60
CA LYS A 33 -16.25 -5.21 -5.32
C LYS A 33 -15.24 -4.40 -6.13
N VAL A 34 -15.69 -3.33 -6.80
CA VAL A 34 -14.80 -2.44 -7.57
C VAL A 34 -13.86 -1.69 -6.63
N ILE A 35 -14.41 -1.07 -5.58
CA ILE A 35 -13.63 -0.25 -4.65
C ILE A 35 -12.63 -1.11 -3.86
N THR A 36 -13.06 -2.25 -3.32
CA THR A 36 -12.21 -3.14 -2.53
C THR A 36 -11.09 -3.75 -3.35
N ASN A 37 -11.32 -4.05 -4.64
CA ASN A 37 -10.27 -4.52 -5.53
C ASN A 37 -9.19 -3.44 -5.77
N GLN A 38 -9.59 -2.18 -5.97
CA GLN A 38 -8.62 -1.08 -6.16
C GLN A 38 -7.87 -0.76 -4.86
N LEU A 39 -8.58 -0.78 -3.73
CA LEU A 39 -7.97 -0.60 -2.42
C LEU A 39 -7.00 -1.75 -2.08
N ALA A 40 -7.37 -3.00 -2.37
CA ALA A 40 -6.50 -4.16 -2.17
C ALA A 40 -5.17 -4.01 -2.92
N LYS A 41 -5.23 -3.66 -4.20
CA LYS A 41 -4.05 -3.46 -5.04
C LYS A 41 -3.17 -2.33 -4.53
N SER A 42 -3.74 -1.14 -4.39
CA SER A 42 -2.94 0.03 -3.98
C SER A 42 -2.33 -0.15 -2.58
N SER A 43 -3.08 -0.68 -1.62
CA SER A 43 -2.59 -0.82 -0.23
C SER A 43 -1.45 -1.84 -0.10
N THR A 44 -1.51 -2.94 -0.85
CA THR A 44 -0.45 -3.95 -0.86
C THR A 44 0.77 -3.51 -1.66
N SER A 45 0.57 -2.72 -2.72
CA SER A 45 1.63 -2.12 -3.55
C SER A 45 2.56 -1.21 -2.74
N ILE A 46 2.05 -0.52 -1.71
CA ILE A 46 2.86 0.33 -0.80
C ILE A 46 3.95 -0.50 -0.11
N GLY A 47 3.58 -1.63 0.51
CA GLY A 47 4.52 -2.52 1.18
C GLY A 47 5.52 -3.13 0.20
N ALA A 48 5.01 -3.69 -0.90
CA ALA A 48 5.82 -4.34 -1.92
C ALA A 48 6.90 -3.40 -2.52
N ASN A 49 6.51 -2.20 -2.95
CA ASN A 49 7.47 -1.25 -3.53
C ASN A 49 8.44 -0.68 -2.48
N TYR A 50 8.02 -0.55 -1.21
CA TYR A 50 8.92 -0.09 -0.16
C TYR A 50 9.97 -1.14 0.22
N GLU A 51 9.58 -2.42 0.27
CA GLU A 51 10.49 -3.57 0.38
C GLU A 51 11.49 -3.57 -0.78
N GLU A 52 10.98 -3.45 -2.02
CA GLU A 52 11.80 -3.46 -3.22
C GLU A 52 12.79 -2.29 -3.30
N SER A 53 12.43 -1.14 -2.69
CA SER A 53 13.35 0.01 -2.58
C SER A 53 14.56 -0.27 -1.70
N GLN A 54 14.50 -1.24 -0.78
CA GLN A 54 15.66 -1.61 0.05
C GLN A 54 16.74 -2.36 -0.74
N ALA A 55 16.35 -2.92 -1.88
CA ALA A 55 17.24 -3.61 -2.82
C ALA A 55 17.51 -2.76 -4.08
N ALA A 56 17.31 -1.43 -4.01
CA ALA A 56 17.49 -0.55 -5.17
C ALA A 56 18.93 -0.59 -5.72
N GLU A 57 19.07 -0.64 -7.03
CA GLU A 57 20.37 -0.74 -7.73
C GLU A 57 21.08 0.62 -7.84
N SER A 58 20.33 1.71 -7.66
CA SER A 58 20.84 3.08 -7.71
C SER A 58 19.99 4.04 -6.88
N ARG A 59 20.48 5.27 -6.69
CA ARG A 59 19.72 6.33 -6.02
C ARG A 59 18.46 6.72 -6.81
N ASP A 60 18.55 6.75 -8.14
CA ASP A 60 17.40 7.12 -8.99
C ASP A 60 16.34 6.03 -8.97
N ASP A 61 16.75 4.75 -8.94
CA ASP A 61 15.85 3.61 -8.76
C ASP A 61 15.15 3.66 -7.39
N PHE A 62 15.90 3.94 -6.31
CA PHE A 62 15.32 4.16 -4.99
C PHE A 62 14.26 5.27 -5.00
N ILE A 63 14.58 6.44 -5.57
CA ILE A 63 13.66 7.58 -5.67
C ILE A 63 12.41 7.21 -6.48
N HIS A 64 12.58 6.47 -7.58
CA HIS A 64 11.49 6.01 -8.41
C HIS A 64 10.51 5.13 -7.63
N LYS A 65 11.02 4.12 -6.91
CA LYS A 65 10.22 3.22 -6.08
C LYS A 65 9.50 3.94 -4.95
N ILE A 66 10.18 4.87 -4.26
CA ILE A 66 9.52 5.74 -3.26
C ILE A 66 8.43 6.61 -3.90
N GLY A 67 8.63 7.07 -5.14
CA GLY A 67 7.61 7.76 -5.93
C GLY A 67 6.37 6.90 -6.15
N ILE A 68 6.53 5.61 -6.45
CA ILE A 68 5.43 4.64 -6.55
C ILE A 68 4.73 4.47 -5.21
N VAL A 69 5.47 4.20 -4.13
CA VAL A 69 4.93 4.09 -2.75
C VAL A 69 4.06 5.29 -2.38
N SER A 70 4.50 6.52 -2.72
CA SER A 70 3.75 7.75 -2.46
C SER A 70 2.46 7.85 -3.27
N LYS A 71 2.47 7.44 -4.54
CA LYS A 71 1.28 7.40 -5.40
C LYS A 71 0.26 6.41 -4.86
N GLU A 72 0.70 5.20 -4.55
CA GLU A 72 -0.15 4.12 -4.03
C GLU A 72 -0.76 4.49 -2.67
N SER A 73 0.01 5.16 -1.80
CA SER A 73 -0.48 5.68 -0.53
C SER A 73 -1.62 6.69 -0.71
N ARG A 74 -1.54 7.56 -1.73
CA ARG A 74 -2.60 8.54 -2.04
C ARG A 74 -3.84 7.85 -2.61
N GLU A 75 -3.65 6.85 -3.46
CA GLU A 75 -4.74 6.07 -4.02
C GLU A 75 -5.47 5.24 -2.95
N SER A 76 -4.74 4.54 -2.08
CA SER A 76 -5.34 3.83 -0.94
C SER A 76 -6.13 4.78 -0.04
N LYS A 77 -5.58 5.97 0.25
CA LYS A 77 -6.31 7.00 1.01
C LYS A 77 -7.58 7.46 0.29
N PHE A 78 -7.55 7.61 -1.03
CA PHE A 78 -8.72 7.96 -1.81
C PHE A 78 -9.80 6.89 -1.68
N TRP A 79 -9.48 5.61 -1.89
CA TRP A 79 -10.47 4.52 -1.80
C TRP A 79 -11.02 4.33 -0.39
N LEU A 80 -10.20 4.49 0.65
CA LEU A 80 -10.68 4.51 2.04
C LEU A 80 -11.69 5.64 2.29
N ARG A 81 -11.50 6.82 1.67
CA ARG A 81 -12.47 7.92 1.75
C ARG A 81 -13.75 7.67 0.96
N VAL A 82 -13.70 6.82 -0.06
CA VAL A 82 -14.89 6.43 -0.84
C VAL A 82 -15.74 5.40 -0.07
N LEU A 83 -15.11 4.61 0.80
CA LEU A 83 -15.79 3.59 1.63
C LEU A 83 -16.43 4.15 2.92
N ASN A 84 -15.97 5.30 3.41
CA ASN A 84 -16.50 6.00 4.58
C ASN A 84 -17.63 6.97 4.18
#